data_AF-A0AAW8YF72-F1
#
_entry.id   AF-A0AAW8YF72-F1
#
_cell.length_a   1.000
_cell.length_b   1.000
_cell.length_c   1.000
_cell.angle_alpha   90.00
_cell.angle_beta   90.00
_cell.angle_gamma   90.00
#
_symmetry.space_group_name_H-M   'P 1'
#
loop_
_entity.id
_entity.type
_entity.pdbx_description
1 polymer ?
#
loop_
_entity_poly.entity_id
_entity_poly.type
_entity_poly.pdbx_seq_one_letter_code
_entity_poly.pdbx_strand_id
1 'polypeptide(L)'
;MKRKKDEIMQNLPFNTLDSWALWDEPAGDISQLDDETRQNQFGEAYQPNHFPKEQLPADLASALSEVKFVLVGLNPGSAGVTLDEQQEFLNFHGQKKSLDYRLAAAVYGTPLWGAFMTDLVAIDESNSENVVSGEAEVQALEDHLDQLGIPAEAVLVGLGTKAATTLRQFAQRPVEKLPHYSGANGHWKAANTRQAVLKIAEKY
;
A
#
# COMPACT_ATOMS: atom_id res chain seq x y z
N MET A 1 -26.09 12.58 7.70
CA MET A 1 -24.95 12.27 6.81
C MET A 1 -23.94 11.29 7.41
N LYS A 2 -23.64 11.33 8.73
CA LYS A 2 -22.74 10.37 9.40
C LYS A 2 -23.15 8.89 9.27
N ARG A 3 -24.43 8.56 9.53
CA ARG A 3 -24.94 7.17 9.52
C ARG A 3 -24.79 6.40 8.20
N LYS A 4 -24.79 7.07 7.04
CA LYS A 4 -24.66 6.38 5.74
C LYS A 4 -23.22 6.01 5.40
N LYS A 5 -22.23 6.79 5.84
CA LYS A 5 -20.80 6.42 5.67
C LYS A 5 -20.46 5.21 6.55
N ASP A 6 -20.98 5.19 7.78
CA ASP A 6 -20.75 4.08 8.71
C ASP A 6 -21.44 2.77 8.23
N GLU A 7 -22.61 2.85 7.57
CA GLU A 7 -23.30 1.67 6.98
C GLU A 7 -22.58 1.08 5.75
N ILE A 8 -21.90 1.89 4.93
CA ILE A 8 -21.19 1.40 3.74
C ILE A 8 -19.91 0.64 4.13
N MET A 9 -19.23 1.05 5.22
CA MET A 9 -18.10 0.29 5.75
C MET A 9 -18.50 -1.10 6.29
N GLN A 10 -19.78 -1.32 6.63
CA GLN A 10 -20.21 -2.56 7.31
C GLN A 10 -20.42 -3.79 6.41
N ASN A 11 -20.30 -3.68 5.08
CA ASN A 11 -20.58 -4.80 4.16
C ASN A 11 -19.41 -5.23 3.25
N LEU A 12 -18.29 -4.52 3.27
CA LEU A 12 -17.11 -4.91 2.48
C LEU A 12 -16.21 -5.83 3.32
N PRO A 13 -15.67 -6.93 2.75
CA PRO A 13 -14.91 -7.93 3.49
C PRO A 13 -13.47 -7.50 3.79
N PHE A 14 -13.24 -6.24 4.19
CA PHE A 14 -11.90 -5.78 4.57
C PHE A 14 -11.33 -6.60 5.73
N ASN A 15 -10.02 -6.78 5.72
CA ASN A 15 -9.27 -7.45 6.78
C ASN A 15 -8.14 -6.56 7.31
N THR A 16 -7.39 -7.04 8.31
CA THR A 16 -6.35 -6.25 8.99
C THR A 16 -5.10 -5.98 8.15
N LEU A 17 -4.95 -6.64 6.99
CA LEU A 17 -3.87 -6.39 6.04
C LEU A 17 -4.20 -5.22 5.11
N ASP A 18 -5.47 -4.90 4.96
CA ASP A 18 -5.92 -3.93 3.98
C ASP A 18 -5.63 -2.50 4.42
N SER A 19 -5.27 -1.67 3.45
CA SER A 19 -5.07 -0.23 3.61
C SER A 19 -5.20 0.48 2.27
N TRP A 20 -4.91 1.78 2.26
CA TRP A 20 -4.91 2.63 1.09
C TRP A 20 -3.62 3.45 1.07
N ALA A 21 -3.14 3.76 -0.12
CA ALA A 21 -1.94 4.58 -0.34
C ALA A 21 -2.25 6.07 -0.09
N LEU A 22 -2.65 6.40 1.15
CA LEU A 22 -3.07 7.71 1.62
C LEU A 22 -2.37 8.00 2.95
N TRP A 23 -1.58 9.07 3.00
CA TRP A 23 -0.89 9.51 4.21
C TRP A 23 -1.16 10.99 4.48
N ASP A 24 -0.79 11.47 5.66
CA ASP A 24 -0.75 12.90 5.95
C ASP A 24 0.17 13.61 4.94
N GLU A 25 -0.37 14.65 4.30
CA GLU A 25 0.37 15.46 3.34
C GLU A 25 1.20 16.53 4.05
N PRO A 26 2.45 16.78 3.61
CA PRO A 26 3.22 17.93 4.07
C PRO A 26 2.51 19.25 3.83
N ALA A 27 2.75 20.23 4.71
CA ALA A 27 2.22 21.57 4.52
C ALA A 27 2.91 22.29 3.36
N GLY A 28 2.12 22.90 2.47
CA GLY A 28 2.61 23.69 1.34
C GLY A 28 2.66 22.92 0.02
N ASP A 29 3.04 23.61 -1.06
CA ASP A 29 3.16 22.99 -2.38
C ASP A 29 4.49 22.25 -2.52
N ILE A 30 4.40 20.91 -2.57
CA ILE A 30 5.56 20.01 -2.72
C ILE A 30 5.70 19.43 -4.14
N SER A 31 4.89 19.89 -5.09
CA SER A 31 4.82 19.34 -6.45
C SER A 31 6.11 19.53 -7.25
N GLN A 32 6.84 20.62 -6.97
CA GLN A 32 8.08 21.00 -7.68
C GLN A 32 9.36 20.61 -6.93
N LEU A 33 9.25 19.97 -5.76
CA LEU A 33 10.42 19.53 -5.02
C LEU A 33 11.08 18.35 -5.71
N ASP A 34 12.40 18.23 -5.59
CA ASP A 34 13.10 17.01 -5.93
C ASP A 34 12.67 15.86 -5.01
N ASP A 35 12.95 14.63 -5.44
CA ASP A 35 12.40 13.43 -4.80
C ASP A 35 12.96 13.17 -3.40
N GLU A 36 14.21 13.57 -3.12
CA GLU A 36 14.78 13.45 -1.78
C GLU A 36 14.18 14.48 -0.83
N THR A 37 14.05 15.73 -1.28
CA THR A 37 13.41 16.79 -0.48
C THR A 37 11.94 16.46 -0.22
N ARG A 38 11.19 15.96 -1.22
CA ARG A 38 9.80 15.53 -1.03
C ARG A 38 9.70 14.39 -0.01
N GLN A 39 10.59 13.41 -0.09
CA GLN A 39 10.65 12.32 0.89
C GLN A 39 10.92 12.82 2.31
N ASN A 40 11.82 13.78 2.48
CA ASN A 40 12.11 14.36 3.79
C ASN A 40 10.89 15.12 4.35
N GLN A 41 10.18 15.87 3.50
CA GLN A 41 8.95 16.57 3.89
C GLN A 41 7.84 15.60 4.35
N PHE A 42 7.62 14.50 3.61
CA PHE A 42 6.73 13.43 4.08
C PHE A 42 7.22 12.81 5.39
N GLY A 43 8.53 12.62 5.56
CA GLY A 43 9.11 12.16 6.82
C GLY A 43 8.87 13.13 7.99
N GLU A 44 8.89 14.44 7.76
CA GLU A 44 8.58 15.47 8.76
C GLU A 44 7.09 15.48 9.13
N ALA A 45 6.20 15.35 8.14
CA ALA A 45 4.75 15.33 8.34
C ALA A 45 4.24 14.01 8.95
N TYR A 46 4.95 12.90 8.74
CA TYR A 46 4.51 11.55 9.08
C TYR A 46 4.06 11.40 10.54
N GLN A 47 2.78 11.07 10.73
CA GLN A 47 2.23 10.67 12.02
C GLN A 47 2.29 9.14 12.15
N PRO A 48 3.05 8.60 13.12
CA PRO A 48 3.09 7.15 13.36
C PRO A 48 1.74 6.62 13.81
N ASN A 49 1.36 5.44 13.32
CA ASN A 49 0.16 4.72 13.74
C ASN A 49 -1.11 5.55 13.49
N HIS A 50 -1.17 6.21 12.34
CA HIS A 50 -2.26 7.07 11.93
C HIS A 50 -2.59 6.84 10.46
N PHE A 51 -3.89 6.69 10.18
CA PHE A 51 -4.41 6.65 8.81
C PHE A 51 -5.42 7.80 8.63
N PRO A 52 -5.27 8.66 7.60
CA PRO A 52 -6.09 9.85 7.40
C PRO A 52 -7.46 9.49 6.80
N LYS A 53 -8.36 8.91 7.63
CA LYS A 53 -9.67 8.39 7.21
C LYS A 53 -10.54 9.41 6.47
N GLU A 54 -10.35 10.71 6.71
CA GLU A 54 -11.05 11.79 6.02
C GLU A 54 -10.71 11.89 4.53
N GLN A 55 -9.56 11.35 4.10
CA GLN A 55 -9.17 11.28 2.69
C GLN A 55 -9.86 10.13 1.94
N LEU A 56 -10.51 9.19 2.64
CA LEU A 56 -11.21 8.08 1.99
C LEU A 56 -12.38 8.56 1.13
N PRO A 57 -12.60 7.93 -0.04
CA PRO A 57 -13.81 8.11 -0.83
C PRO A 57 -15.06 7.86 0.02
N ALA A 58 -16.13 8.61 -0.28
CA ALA A 58 -17.38 8.45 0.46
C ALA A 58 -18.08 7.11 0.16
N ASP A 59 -17.82 6.53 -1.00
CA ASP A 59 -18.30 5.22 -1.44
C ASP A 59 -17.10 4.32 -1.74
N LEU A 60 -16.77 3.45 -0.79
CA LEU A 60 -15.61 2.56 -0.91
C LEU A 60 -15.84 1.45 -1.95
N ALA A 61 -17.07 0.99 -2.12
CA ALA A 61 -17.37 -0.05 -3.11
C ALA A 61 -17.17 0.50 -4.54
N SER A 62 -17.63 1.71 -4.79
CA SER A 62 -17.37 2.40 -6.06
C SER A 62 -15.89 2.73 -6.25
N ALA A 63 -15.16 3.07 -5.19
CA ALA A 63 -13.73 3.31 -5.30
C ALA A 63 -12.94 2.03 -5.63
N LEU A 64 -13.28 0.91 -4.99
CA LEU A 64 -12.65 -0.40 -5.21
C LEU A 64 -12.83 -0.88 -6.65
N SER A 65 -14.01 -0.68 -7.25
CA SER A 65 -14.28 -1.07 -8.65
C SER A 65 -13.54 -0.22 -9.68
N GLU A 66 -12.94 0.90 -9.28
CA GLU A 66 -12.12 1.78 -10.13
C GLU A 66 -10.61 1.64 -9.83
N VAL A 67 -10.22 0.76 -8.89
CA VAL A 67 -8.81 0.55 -8.53
C VAL A 67 -8.03 0.02 -9.73
N LYS A 68 -7.03 0.79 -10.16
CA LYS A 68 -6.09 0.40 -11.22
C LYS A 68 -4.83 -0.28 -10.72
N PHE A 69 -4.43 0.03 -9.50
CA PHE A 69 -3.17 -0.43 -8.91
C PHE A 69 -3.44 -0.95 -7.50
N VAL A 70 -2.84 -2.09 -7.17
CA VAL A 70 -2.80 -2.64 -5.81
C VAL A 70 -1.36 -2.76 -5.37
N LEU A 71 -0.96 -2.08 -4.29
CA LEU A 71 0.38 -2.22 -3.72
C LEU A 71 0.40 -3.42 -2.79
N VAL A 72 1.27 -4.39 -3.07
CA VAL A 72 1.28 -5.66 -2.34
C VAL A 72 2.60 -5.82 -1.60
N GLY A 73 2.54 -5.70 -0.27
CA GLY A 73 3.63 -6.06 0.62
C GLY A 73 3.77 -7.58 0.75
N LEU A 74 4.89 -8.03 1.34
CA LEU A 74 5.05 -9.47 1.59
C LEU A 74 4.21 -9.91 2.78
N ASN A 75 4.28 -9.16 3.87
CA ASN A 75 3.62 -9.43 5.14
C ASN A 75 3.75 -8.19 6.07
N PRO A 76 2.89 -8.08 7.11
CA PRO A 76 3.02 -7.02 8.10
C PRO A 76 4.36 -7.13 8.84
N GLY A 77 5.07 -6.01 8.97
CA GLY A 77 6.30 -5.97 9.75
C GLY A 77 6.03 -5.91 11.26
N SER A 78 6.81 -6.62 12.07
CA SER A 78 6.73 -6.66 13.55
C SER A 78 7.04 -5.34 14.28
N ALA A 79 7.29 -4.27 13.51
CA ALA A 79 7.36 -2.91 14.02
C ALA A 79 5.96 -2.27 14.22
N GLY A 80 4.90 -2.91 13.73
CA GLY A 80 3.51 -2.50 13.92
C GLY A 80 3.04 -2.89 15.32
N VAL A 81 2.89 -1.93 16.24
CA VAL A 81 1.57 -1.53 16.76
C VAL A 81 0.79 -2.71 17.31
N THR A 82 0.52 -2.72 18.62
CA THR A 82 -0.70 -3.36 19.12
C THR A 82 -1.83 -2.79 18.29
N LEU A 83 -2.24 -3.49 17.22
CA LEU A 83 -3.28 -3.05 16.30
C LEU A 83 -4.44 -2.69 17.19
N ASP A 84 -4.69 -1.40 17.36
CA ASP A 84 -5.87 -0.95 18.04
C ASP A 84 -6.99 -1.42 17.12
N GLU A 85 -7.73 -2.45 17.54
CA GLU A 85 -8.80 -3.06 16.75
C GLU A 85 -9.88 -2.03 16.36
N GLN A 86 -9.83 -0.81 16.93
CA GLN A 86 -10.69 0.31 16.58
C GLN A 86 -10.15 1.17 15.41
N GLN A 87 -8.90 0.98 14.97
CA GLN A 87 -8.26 1.76 13.91
C GLN A 87 -8.08 0.92 12.64
N GLU A 88 -9.07 1.02 11.75
CA GLU A 88 -9.04 0.48 10.39
C GLU A 88 -7.90 1.05 9.54
N PHE A 89 -7.38 0.23 8.62
CA PHE A 89 -6.40 0.60 7.58
C PHE A 89 -5.00 1.03 8.06
N LEU A 90 -4.60 0.65 9.28
CA LEU A 90 -3.28 0.96 9.85
C LEU A 90 -2.11 0.18 9.23
N ASN A 91 -2.36 -0.86 8.44
CA ASN A 91 -1.26 -1.52 7.74
C ASN A 91 -0.56 -0.51 6.81
N PHE A 92 0.78 -0.57 6.69
CA PHE A 92 1.60 0.45 6.01
C PHE A 92 1.57 1.87 6.63
N HIS A 93 1.08 2.01 7.86
CA HIS A 93 1.01 3.27 8.61
C HIS A 93 1.60 3.12 10.01
N GLY A 94 2.69 2.36 10.12
CA GLY A 94 3.25 1.96 11.41
C GLY A 94 4.16 3.01 12.04
N GLN A 95 5.07 2.54 12.91
CA GLN A 95 6.07 3.40 13.53
C GLN A 95 6.95 4.11 12.48
N LYS A 96 7.36 5.36 12.73
CA LYS A 96 8.22 6.13 11.81
C LYS A 96 9.48 5.38 11.36
N LYS A 97 10.02 4.48 12.18
CA LYS A 97 11.19 3.64 11.86
C LYS A 97 10.94 2.62 10.73
N SER A 98 9.68 2.30 10.41
CA SER A 98 9.28 1.47 9.26
C SER A 98 9.47 2.19 7.93
N LEU A 99 9.53 3.53 7.98
CA LEU A 99 9.78 4.42 6.83
C LEU A 99 8.69 4.34 5.76
N ASP A 100 7.44 4.08 6.14
CA ASP A 100 6.29 4.03 5.24
C ASP A 100 6.14 5.35 4.44
N TYR A 101 6.49 6.50 5.05
CA TYR A 101 6.54 7.81 4.41
C TYR A 101 7.40 7.88 3.13
N ARG A 102 8.36 6.95 2.95
CA ARG A 102 9.14 6.87 1.73
C ARG A 102 8.27 6.44 0.56
N LEU A 103 7.40 5.45 0.77
CA LEU A 103 6.43 5.01 -0.21
C LEU A 103 5.45 6.15 -0.51
N ALA A 104 4.92 6.81 0.52
CA ALA A 104 4.05 7.97 0.38
C ALA A 104 4.63 9.03 -0.58
N ALA A 105 5.88 9.44 -0.34
CA ALA A 105 6.57 10.42 -1.17
C ALA A 105 6.79 9.97 -2.63
N ALA A 106 7.00 8.67 -2.85
CA ALA A 106 7.22 8.11 -4.18
C ALA A 106 5.91 8.10 -4.99
N VAL A 107 4.78 7.73 -4.37
CA VAL A 107 3.48 7.62 -5.03
C VAL A 107 2.69 8.94 -5.07
N TYR A 108 3.03 9.92 -4.23
CA TYR A 108 2.33 11.20 -4.19
C TYR A 108 2.29 11.92 -5.54
N GLY A 109 1.10 12.40 -5.90
CA GLY A 109 0.83 13.09 -7.17
C GLY A 109 0.91 12.16 -8.40
N THR A 110 0.83 10.84 -8.21
CA THR A 110 0.79 9.85 -9.29
C THR A 110 -0.52 9.05 -9.22
N PRO A 111 -0.91 8.32 -10.28
CA PRO A 111 -2.05 7.40 -10.23
C PRO A 111 -1.99 6.30 -9.15
N LEU A 112 -0.83 6.09 -8.52
CA LEU A 112 -0.68 5.14 -7.41
C LEU A 112 -1.03 5.78 -6.05
N TRP A 113 -1.23 7.10 -5.96
CA TRP A 113 -1.78 7.75 -4.78
C TRP A 113 -3.26 7.37 -4.62
N GLY A 114 -3.66 6.91 -3.45
CA GLY A 114 -4.99 6.34 -3.22
C GLY A 114 -5.19 4.95 -3.81
N ALA A 115 -4.14 4.26 -4.25
CA ALA A 115 -4.19 2.84 -4.60
C ALA A 115 -4.58 1.98 -3.38
N PHE A 116 -5.23 0.83 -3.62
CA PHE A 116 -5.46 -0.15 -2.56
C PHE A 116 -4.13 -0.80 -2.15
N MET A 117 -3.98 -1.13 -0.87
CA MET A 117 -2.77 -1.77 -0.34
C MET A 117 -3.13 -2.98 0.49
N THR A 118 -2.34 -4.05 0.38
CA THR A 118 -2.50 -5.25 1.21
C THR A 118 -1.20 -6.04 1.26
N ASP A 119 -1.17 -7.10 2.06
CA ASP A 119 -0.04 -8.01 2.15
C ASP A 119 -0.37 -9.38 1.57
N LEU A 120 0.64 -10.04 1.01
CA LEU A 120 0.50 -11.39 0.47
C LEU A 120 0.27 -12.44 1.58
N VAL A 121 0.84 -12.23 2.77
CA VAL A 121 0.80 -13.20 3.87
C VAL A 121 0.42 -12.51 5.17
N ALA A 122 -0.52 -13.09 5.91
CA ALA A 122 -1.03 -12.54 7.18
C ALA A 122 -0.11 -12.76 8.40
N ILE A 123 1.09 -13.31 8.21
CA ILE A 123 2.01 -13.67 9.30
C ILE A 123 2.82 -12.43 9.72
N ASP A 124 2.77 -12.08 11.00
CA ASP A 124 3.65 -11.07 11.58
C ASP A 124 5.07 -11.64 11.75
N GLU A 125 5.97 -11.30 10.82
CA GLU A 125 7.35 -11.77 10.77
C GLU A 125 8.25 -10.70 10.15
N SER A 126 9.24 -10.22 10.90
CA SER A 126 10.14 -9.17 10.41
C SER A 126 11.18 -9.64 9.40
N ASN A 127 11.53 -10.94 9.41
CA ASN A 127 12.45 -11.53 8.45
C ASN A 127 11.70 -12.18 7.28
N SER A 128 11.74 -11.53 6.13
CA SER A 128 11.13 -12.05 4.89
C SER A 128 11.58 -13.48 4.51
N GLU A 129 12.76 -13.95 4.93
CA GLU A 129 13.23 -15.31 4.64
C GLU A 129 12.37 -16.40 5.31
N ASN A 130 11.76 -16.08 6.45
CA ASN A 130 10.91 -16.99 7.22
C ASN A 130 9.45 -17.01 6.72
N VAL A 131 9.07 -16.06 5.87
CA VAL A 131 7.70 -15.95 5.35
C VAL A 131 7.52 -16.94 4.20
N VAL A 132 6.65 -17.93 4.37
CA VAL A 132 6.28 -18.82 3.26
C VAL A 132 5.24 -18.09 2.41
N SER A 133 5.55 -17.91 1.13
CA SER A 133 4.62 -17.38 0.13
C SER A 133 4.70 -18.20 -1.14
N GLY A 134 3.55 -18.62 -1.65
CA GLY A 134 3.43 -19.45 -2.84
C GLY A 134 2.05 -19.31 -3.50
N GLU A 135 1.68 -20.33 -4.26
CA GLU A 135 0.43 -20.35 -5.04
C GLU A 135 -0.82 -20.16 -4.16
N ALA A 136 -0.86 -20.80 -2.99
CA ALA A 136 -2.01 -20.72 -2.08
C ALA A 136 -2.23 -19.30 -1.54
N GLU A 137 -1.16 -18.60 -1.14
CA GLU A 137 -1.24 -17.22 -0.65
C GLU A 137 -1.63 -16.25 -1.76
N VAL A 138 -1.12 -16.46 -2.99
CA VAL A 138 -1.51 -15.64 -4.13
C VAL A 138 -2.97 -15.89 -4.51
N GLN A 139 -3.44 -17.14 -4.50
CA GLN A 139 -4.85 -17.45 -4.77
C GLN A 139 -5.77 -16.81 -3.72
N ALA A 140 -5.39 -16.86 -2.43
CA ALA A 140 -6.16 -16.22 -1.37
C ALA A 140 -6.22 -14.69 -1.54
N LEU A 141 -5.10 -14.07 -1.97
CA LEU A 141 -5.08 -12.64 -2.33
C LEU A 141 -6.02 -12.35 -3.50
N GLU A 142 -5.91 -13.10 -4.61
CA GLU A 142 -6.77 -12.90 -5.80
C GLU A 142 -8.27 -13.03 -5.44
N ASP A 143 -8.63 -14.06 -4.66
CA ASP A 143 -10.00 -14.27 -4.18
C ASP A 143 -10.49 -13.09 -3.31
N HIS A 144 -9.61 -12.54 -2.47
CA HIS A 144 -9.93 -11.37 -1.63
C HIS A 144 -10.13 -10.11 -2.46
N LEU A 145 -9.27 -9.84 -3.45
CA LEU A 145 -9.42 -8.72 -4.37
C LEU A 145 -10.73 -8.82 -5.17
N ASP A 146 -11.08 -10.03 -5.62
CA ASP A 146 -12.35 -10.29 -6.32
C ASP A 146 -13.57 -10.05 -5.40
N GLN A 147 -13.50 -10.48 -4.14
CA GLN A 147 -14.55 -10.25 -3.14
C GLN A 147 -14.74 -8.77 -2.80
N LEU A 148 -13.65 -7.99 -2.82
CA LEU A 148 -13.68 -6.53 -2.70
C LEU A 148 -14.19 -5.83 -3.97
N GLY A 149 -14.34 -6.55 -5.08
CA GLY A 149 -14.78 -6.00 -6.36
C GLY A 149 -13.68 -5.24 -7.10
N ILE A 150 -12.41 -5.48 -6.78
CA ILE A 150 -11.27 -4.88 -7.48
C ILE A 150 -11.16 -5.53 -8.87
N PRO A 151 -10.99 -4.75 -9.97
CA PRO A 151 -10.97 -5.31 -11.32
C PRO A 151 -9.86 -6.35 -11.56
N ALA A 152 -10.13 -7.31 -12.44
CA ALA A 152 -9.16 -8.35 -12.84
C ALA A 152 -8.01 -7.79 -13.70
N GLU A 153 -8.17 -6.59 -14.24
CA GLU A 153 -7.14 -5.83 -14.94
C GLU A 153 -6.27 -4.97 -14.02
N ALA A 154 -6.61 -4.86 -12.73
CA ALA A 154 -5.82 -4.09 -11.77
C ALA A 154 -4.39 -4.65 -11.68
N VAL A 155 -3.41 -3.75 -11.68
CA VAL A 155 -1.98 -4.13 -11.67
C VAL A 155 -1.53 -4.33 -10.23
N LEU A 156 -1.03 -5.53 -9.92
CA LEU A 156 -0.38 -5.84 -8.65
C LEU A 156 1.06 -5.31 -8.66
N VAL A 157 1.36 -4.38 -7.77
CA VAL A 157 2.70 -3.81 -7.61
C VAL A 157 3.35 -4.41 -6.37
N GLY A 158 4.18 -5.44 -6.58
CA GLY A 158 4.89 -6.10 -5.50
C GLY A 158 5.96 -5.19 -4.89
N LEU A 159 5.88 -4.97 -3.58
CA LEU A 159 6.85 -4.19 -2.80
C LEU A 159 8.01 -5.10 -2.38
N GLY A 160 9.10 -5.06 -3.14
CA GLY A 160 10.27 -5.92 -2.94
C GLY A 160 10.30 -7.16 -3.84
N THR A 161 11.49 -7.77 -3.93
CA THR A 161 11.74 -8.86 -4.88
C THR A 161 10.92 -10.11 -4.56
N LYS A 162 10.80 -10.50 -3.28
CA LYS A 162 10.09 -11.72 -2.91
C LYS A 162 8.61 -11.65 -3.26
N ALA A 163 7.90 -10.61 -2.82
CA ALA A 163 6.50 -10.37 -3.18
C ALA A 163 6.30 -10.35 -4.70
N ALA A 164 7.07 -9.54 -5.43
CA ALA A 164 6.91 -9.42 -6.87
C ALA A 164 7.21 -10.72 -7.65
N THR A 165 8.19 -11.52 -7.21
CA THR A 165 8.50 -12.81 -7.86
C THR A 165 7.39 -13.83 -7.60
N THR A 166 6.90 -13.94 -6.37
CA THR A 166 5.79 -14.85 -6.04
C THR A 166 4.53 -14.47 -6.82
N LEU A 167 4.18 -13.17 -6.85
CA LEU A 167 3.05 -12.67 -7.63
C LEU A 167 3.21 -12.98 -9.12
N ARG A 168 4.37 -12.70 -9.73
CA ARG A 168 4.59 -13.01 -11.17
C ARG A 168 4.44 -14.48 -11.52
N GLN A 169 4.67 -15.37 -10.56
CA GLN A 169 4.61 -16.80 -10.78
C GLN A 169 3.16 -17.33 -10.75
N PHE A 170 2.31 -16.75 -9.91
CA PHE A 170 1.00 -17.35 -9.59
C PHE A 170 -0.20 -16.41 -9.79
N ALA A 171 0.01 -15.09 -9.90
CA ALA A 171 -1.08 -14.13 -10.05
C ALA A 171 -1.68 -14.19 -11.47
N GLN A 172 -2.97 -13.96 -11.54
CA GLN A 172 -3.75 -13.82 -12.77
C GLN A 172 -3.74 -12.36 -13.26
N ARG A 173 -3.61 -11.41 -12.33
CA ARG A 173 -3.48 -9.97 -12.60
C ARG A 173 -2.08 -9.59 -13.11
N PRO A 174 -1.92 -8.52 -13.91
CA PRO A 174 -0.60 -8.02 -14.31
C PRO A 174 0.27 -7.66 -13.09
N VAL A 175 1.57 -7.95 -13.15
CA VAL A 175 2.47 -7.73 -12.00
C VAL A 175 3.67 -6.85 -12.33
N GLU A 176 3.81 -5.78 -11.55
CA GLU A 176 4.97 -4.89 -11.53
C GLU A 176 5.74 -4.98 -10.21
N LYS A 177 6.91 -4.34 -10.15
CA LYS A 177 7.77 -4.33 -8.97
C LYS A 177 8.21 -2.93 -8.60
N LEU A 178 8.11 -2.60 -7.31
CA LEU A 178 8.84 -1.50 -6.69
C LEU A 178 9.86 -2.05 -5.68
N PRO A 179 10.96 -1.33 -5.41
CA PRO A 179 11.83 -1.67 -4.28
C PRO A 179 11.06 -1.55 -2.96
N HIS A 180 11.38 -2.40 -1.98
CA HIS A 180 10.80 -2.30 -0.64
C HIS A 180 11.30 -1.03 0.07
N TYR A 181 10.43 -0.33 0.79
CA TYR A 181 10.71 1.00 1.36
C TYR A 181 11.48 0.99 2.69
N SER A 182 11.50 -0.17 3.39
CA SER A 182 12.22 -0.35 4.65
C SER A 182 13.68 0.15 4.63
N GLY A 183 14.12 0.68 5.76
CA GLY A 183 15.49 1.18 5.96
C GLY A 183 16.57 0.12 5.84
N ALA A 184 16.21 -1.16 6.03
CA ALA A 184 17.14 -2.28 5.84
C ALA A 184 17.48 -2.52 4.35
N ASN A 185 16.67 -1.99 3.43
CA ASN A 185 16.88 -2.17 2.00
C ASN A 185 17.79 -1.09 1.42
N GLY A 186 19.04 -1.46 1.08
CA GLY A 186 20.00 -0.57 0.41
C GLY A 186 19.59 -0.17 -1.02
N HIS A 187 18.58 -0.80 -1.60
CA HIS A 187 18.10 -0.52 -2.97
C HIS A 187 17.11 0.64 -3.05
N TRP A 188 16.59 1.15 -1.92
CA TRP A 188 15.70 2.30 -1.97
C TRP A 188 16.47 3.59 -2.25
N LYS A 189 16.12 4.28 -3.34
CA LYS A 189 16.60 5.62 -3.69
C LYS A 189 15.40 6.42 -4.18
N ALA A 190 15.10 7.55 -3.55
CA ALA A 190 13.86 8.31 -3.78
C ALA A 190 13.62 8.59 -5.27
N ALA A 191 14.63 9.12 -5.97
CA ALA A 191 14.56 9.42 -7.39
C ALA A 191 14.30 8.18 -8.27
N ASN A 192 15.05 7.09 -8.05
CA ASN A 192 14.89 5.86 -8.83
C ASN A 192 13.52 5.22 -8.59
N THR A 193 13.06 5.21 -7.33
CA THR A 193 11.76 4.64 -7.00
C THR A 193 10.62 5.45 -7.61
N ARG A 194 10.66 6.79 -7.54
CA ARG A 194 9.64 7.61 -8.19
C ARG A 194 9.64 7.42 -9.71
N GLN A 195 10.81 7.36 -10.34
CA GLN A 195 10.87 7.05 -11.77
C GLN A 195 10.24 5.68 -12.09
N ALA A 196 10.41 4.68 -11.22
CA ALA A 196 9.73 3.39 -11.39
C ALA A 196 8.20 3.52 -11.23
N VAL A 197 7.72 4.26 -10.24
CA VAL A 197 6.29 4.58 -10.06
C VAL A 197 5.72 5.24 -11.31
N LEU A 198 6.38 6.28 -11.83
CA LEU A 198 5.92 7.01 -13.02
C LEU A 198 5.89 6.12 -14.26
N LYS A 199 6.89 5.24 -14.44
CA LYS A 199 6.90 4.26 -15.55
C LYS A 199 5.76 3.25 -15.46
N ILE A 200 5.43 2.80 -14.25
CA ILE A 200 4.27 1.91 -14.03
C ILE A 200 2.99 2.67 -14.37
N ALA A 201 2.84 3.89 -13.87
CA ALA A 201 1.67 4.74 -14.12
C ALA A 201 1.50 5.16 -15.59
N GLU A 202 2.58 5.28 -16.37
CA GLU A 202 2.51 5.58 -17.80
C GLU A 202 2.12 4.34 -18.62
N LYS A 203 2.45 3.15 -18.12
CA LYS A 203 2.22 1.89 -18.83
C LYS A 203 0.75 1.44 -18.80
N TYR A 204 -0.03 1.87 -17.79
CA TYR A 204 -1.41 1.42 -17.53
C TYR A 204 -2.33 2.59 -17.21
#